data_AF-A0A1V2JYA9-F1
#
_entry.id   AF-A0A1V2JYA9-F1
#
_cell.length_a   1.000
_cell.length_b   1.000
_cell.length_c   1.000
_cell.angle_alpha   90.00
_cell.angle_beta   90.00
_cell.angle_gamma   90.00
#
_symmetry.space_group_name_H-M   'P 1'
#
loop_
_entity.id
_entity.type
_entity.pdbx_description
1 polymer ?
#
loop_
_entity_poly.entity_id
_entity_poly.type
_entity_poly.pdbx_seq_one_letter_code
_entity_poly.pdbx_strand_id
1 'polypeptide(L)'
;MYTFVSFTVAELFEKVWQTPMVKLAHEIGVSDVAVAKACRKAGIPLPGRGHWAKSEKQRQRKPKPPQVEGDVRFQVLDPDNSLATTGTDLNSSIVRRTIEAPIN
;
A
#
# COMPACT_ATOMS: atom_id res chain seq x y z
N MET A 1 -17.45 0.97 -7.85
CA MET A 1 -17.11 2.23 -8.57
C MET A 1 -15.61 2.43 -8.40
N TYR A 2 -14.85 2.80 -9.44
CA TYR A 2 -13.38 2.85 -9.32
C TYR A 2 -12.93 4.04 -8.46
N THR A 3 -12.06 3.78 -7.48
CA THR A 3 -11.40 4.78 -6.66
C THR A 3 -9.95 4.94 -7.12
N PHE A 4 -9.31 6.04 -6.73
CA PHE A 4 -7.89 6.22 -7.01
C PHE A 4 -7.12 6.50 -5.73
N VAL A 5 -6.02 5.79 -5.54
CA VAL A 5 -5.13 5.94 -4.40
C VAL A 5 -3.78 6.47 -4.87
N SER A 6 -3.32 7.58 -4.32
CA SER A 6 -2.05 8.22 -4.63
C SER A 6 -1.03 7.96 -3.52
N PHE A 7 0.20 7.60 -3.89
CA PHE A 7 1.32 7.37 -2.99
C PHE A 7 2.56 8.10 -3.53
N THR A 8 3.40 8.60 -2.64
CA THR A 8 4.70 9.14 -3.07
C THR A 8 5.64 8.02 -3.49
N VAL A 9 6.58 8.31 -4.39
CA VAL A 9 7.60 7.34 -4.84
C VAL A 9 8.40 6.78 -3.67
N ALA A 10 8.77 7.63 -2.71
CA ALA A 10 9.47 7.22 -1.50
C ALA A 10 8.62 6.25 -0.65
N GLU A 11 7.37 6.60 -0.40
CA GLU A 11 6.45 5.76 0.39
C GLU A 11 6.17 4.42 -0.28
N LEU A 12 5.95 4.43 -1.59
CA LEU A 12 5.76 3.20 -2.36
C LEU A 12 7.02 2.33 -2.34
N PHE A 13 8.20 2.93 -2.50
CA PHE A 13 9.48 2.21 -2.39
C PHE A 13 9.63 1.56 -1.01
N GLU A 14 9.31 2.28 0.07
CA GLU A 14 9.40 1.73 1.42
C GLU A 14 8.47 0.54 1.61
N LYS A 15 7.21 0.66 1.20
CA LYS A 15 6.22 -0.42 1.28
C LYS A 15 6.63 -1.63 0.45
N VAL A 16 7.12 -1.43 -0.79
CA VAL A 16 7.60 -2.49 -1.68
C VAL A 16 8.82 -3.23 -1.11
N TRP A 17 9.64 -2.56 -0.30
CA TRP A 17 10.82 -3.15 0.33
C TRP A 17 10.59 -3.71 1.73
N GLN A 18 9.53 -3.29 2.42
CA GLN A 18 9.09 -3.89 3.69
C GLN A 18 8.21 -5.11 3.46
N THR A 19 7.38 -5.08 2.42
CA THR A 19 6.32 -6.06 2.18
C THR A 19 6.38 -6.60 0.75
N PRO A 20 6.20 -7.90 0.52
CA PRO A 20 6.14 -8.45 -0.83
C PRO A 20 5.02 -7.77 -1.64
N MET A 21 5.30 -7.50 -2.91
CA MET A 21 4.39 -6.79 -3.81
C MET A 21 3.01 -7.43 -3.91
N VAL A 22 2.92 -8.76 -3.80
CA VAL A 22 1.64 -9.48 -3.81
C VAL A 22 0.75 -9.05 -2.65
N LYS A 23 1.33 -8.93 -1.45
CA LYS A 23 0.59 -8.49 -0.27
C LYS A 23 0.27 -7.00 -0.37
N LEU A 24 1.21 -6.17 -0.81
CA LEU A 24 0.96 -4.75 -1.04
C LEU A 24 -0.16 -4.51 -2.06
N ALA A 25 -0.17 -5.28 -3.15
CA ALA A 25 -1.20 -5.21 -4.18
C ALA A 25 -2.58 -5.57 -3.62
N HIS A 26 -2.65 -6.62 -2.79
CA HIS A 26 -3.87 -7.03 -2.09
C HIS A 26 -4.38 -5.96 -1.10
N GLU A 27 -3.48 -5.33 -0.34
CA GLU A 27 -3.82 -4.26 0.60
C GLU A 27 -4.34 -3.00 -0.11
N ILE A 28 -3.77 -2.67 -1.27
CA ILE A 28 -4.22 -1.51 -2.06
C ILE A 28 -5.46 -1.86 -2.90
N GLY A 29 -5.74 -3.14 -3.16
CA GLY A 29 -6.81 -3.58 -4.07
C GLY A 29 -6.46 -3.45 -5.56
N VAL A 30 -5.16 -3.51 -5.89
CA VAL A 30 -4.67 -3.54 -7.29
C VAL A 30 -4.00 -4.87 -7.62
N SER A 31 -3.74 -5.11 -8.90
CA SER A 31 -2.95 -6.26 -9.35
C SER A 31 -1.45 -6.03 -9.15
N ASP A 32 -0.68 -7.09 -8.89
CA ASP A 32 0.78 -7.04 -8.76
C ASP A 32 1.46 -6.46 -10.02
N VAL A 33 0.90 -6.73 -11.20
CA VAL A 33 1.33 -6.15 -12.48
C VAL A 33 1.12 -4.64 -12.54
N ALA A 34 0.08 -4.10 -11.90
CA ALA A 34 -0.15 -2.66 -11.83
C ALA A 34 0.89 -2.01 -10.92
N VAL A 35 1.20 -2.62 -9.77
CA VAL A 35 2.30 -2.18 -8.88
C VAL A 35 3.64 -2.22 -9.62
N ALA A 36 3.95 -3.30 -10.32
CA ALA A 36 5.19 -3.41 -11.10
C ALA A 36 5.30 -2.35 -12.21
N LYS A 37 4.21 -2.09 -12.93
CA LYS A 37 4.15 -1.05 -13.97
C LYS A 37 4.37 0.33 -13.37
N ALA A 38 3.76 0.59 -12.22
CA ALA A 38 3.88 1.85 -11.50
C ALA A 38 5.32 2.08 -11.00
N CYS A 39 5.92 1.07 -10.37
CA CYS A 39 7.33 1.12 -9.96
C CYS A 39 8.29 1.34 -11.15
N ARG A 40 8.05 0.66 -12.28
CA ARG A 40 8.86 0.87 -13.50
C ARG A 40 8.72 2.28 -14.05
N LYS A 41 7.51 2.85 -14.03
CA LYS A 41 7.24 4.23 -14.48
C LYS A 41 7.85 5.28 -13.54
N ALA A 42 7.86 4.97 -12.24
CA ALA A 42 8.46 5.80 -11.21
C ALA A 42 9.99 5.65 -11.08
N GLY A 43 10.62 4.76 -11.84
CA GLY A 43 12.06 4.50 -11.72
C GLY A 43 12.48 3.82 -10.41
N ILE A 44 11.54 3.14 -9.74
CA ILE A 44 11.77 2.46 -8.47
C ILE A 44 12.52 1.15 -8.74
N PRO A 45 13.71 0.93 -8.15
CA PRO A 45 14.42 -0.33 -8.27
C PRO A 45 13.66 -1.42 -7.50
N LEU A 46 13.06 -2.33 -8.26
CA LEU A 46 12.32 -3.45 -7.72
C LEU A 46 13.27 -4.58 -7.32
N PRO A 47 12.99 -5.32 -6.23
CA PRO A 47 13.69 -6.55 -5.95
C PRO A 47 13.44 -7.55 -7.08
N GLY A 48 14.50 -8.24 -7.53
CA GLY A 48 14.39 -9.21 -8.62
C GLY A 48 13.37 -10.33 -8.33
N ARG A 49 12.79 -10.90 -9.40
CA ARG A 49 11.87 -12.06 -9.29
C ARG A 49 12.55 -13.17 -8.47
N GLY A 50 11.91 -13.58 -7.38
CA GLY A 50 12.43 -14.59 -6.45
C GLY A 50 13.18 -14.05 -5.23
N HIS A 51 13.38 -12.73 -5.07
CA HIS A 51 13.92 -12.16 -3.82
C HIS A 51 13.03 -12.49 -2.61
N TRP A 52 11.71 -12.35 -2.77
CA TRP A 52 10.73 -12.66 -1.72
C TRP A 52 10.55 -14.16 -1.45
N ALA A 53 10.87 -15.01 -2.42
CA ALA A 53 10.85 -16.48 -2.25
C ALA A 53 12.05 -16.97 -1.41
N LYS A 54 13.11 -16.17 -1.28
CA LYS A 54 14.26 -16.47 -0.42
C LYS A 54 13.94 -16.16 1.04
N SER A 55 14.50 -16.96 1.94
CA SER A 55 14.44 -16.73 3.38
C SER A 55 15.05 -15.37 3.73
N GLU A 56 14.55 -14.73 4.79
CA GLU A 56 14.95 -13.36 5.20
C GLU A 56 16.48 -13.18 5.30
N LYS A 57 17.20 -14.20 5.77
CA LYS A 57 18.66 -14.20 5.88
C LYS A 57 19.40 -14.20 4.53
N GLN A 58 18.76 -14.64 3.45
CA GLN A 58 19.32 -14.69 2.09
C GLN A 58 18.82 -13.55 1.19
N ARG A 59 17.97 -12.65 1.71
CA ARG A 59 17.49 -11.49 0.96
C ARG A 59 18.62 -10.47 0.84
N GLN A 60 18.81 -9.94 -0.37
CA GLN A 60 19.74 -8.83 -0.59
C GLN A 60 19.25 -7.60 0.17
N ARG A 61 20.21 -6.86 0.76
CA ARG A 61 19.94 -5.65 1.54
C ARG A 61 19.27 -4.59 0.66
N LYS A 62 18.34 -3.84 1.28
CA LYS A 62 17.58 -2.75 0.66
C LYS A 62 18.55 -1.78 -0.04
N PRO A 63 18.44 -1.56 -1.37
CA PRO A 63 19.24 -0.59 -2.10
C PRO A 63 18.88 0.81 -1.62
N LYS A 64 19.75 1.78 -1.94
CA LYS A 64 19.51 3.18 -1.58
C LYS A 64 18.17 3.62 -2.18
N PRO A 65 17.29 4.29 -1.41
CA PRO A 65 16.04 4.80 -1.94
C PRO A 65 16.30 5.69 -3.14
N PRO A 66 15.52 5.55 -4.22
CA PRO A 66 15.68 6.40 -5.37
C PRO A 66 15.29 7.83 -4.97
N GLN A 67 16.12 8.84 -5.27
CA GLN A 67 15.84 10.27 -4.99
C GLN A 67 14.83 10.88 -5.99
N VAL A 68 13.98 10.05 -6.60
CA VAL A 68 12.94 10.53 -7.51
C VAL A 68 11.77 11.02 -6.67
N GLU A 69 11.54 12.33 -6.72
CA GLU A 69 10.31 12.95 -6.25
C GLU A 69 9.21 12.72 -7.30
N GLY A 70 8.13 12.08 -6.88
CA GLY A 70 7.00 11.79 -7.75
C GLY A 70 5.81 11.23 -6.99
N ASP A 71 4.64 11.31 -7.63
CA ASP A 71 3.40 10.71 -7.15
C ASP A 71 3.00 9.55 -8.06
N VAL A 72 2.58 8.45 -7.45
CA VAL A 72 2.14 7.23 -8.10
C VAL A 72 0.68 6.98 -7.75
N ARG A 73 -0.18 7.07 -8.77
CA ARG A 73 -1.62 6.86 -8.63
C ARG A 73 -2.04 5.49 -9.13
N PHE A 74 -2.75 4.75 -8.29
CA PHE A 74 -3.35 3.46 -8.58
C PHE A 74 -4.86 3.62 -8.77
N GLN A 75 -5.42 2.91 -9.74
CA GLN A 75 -6.87 2.79 -9.91
C GLN A 75 -7.32 1.48 -9.26
N VAL A 76 -8.14 1.59 -8.22
CA VAL A 76 -8.61 0.47 -7.40
C VAL A 76 -10.09 0.26 -7.71
N LEU A 77 -10.51 -1.00 -7.85
CA LEU A 77 -11.92 -1.34 -7.99
C LEU A 77 -12.47 -1.67 -6.60
N ASP A 78 -13.10 -0.69 -5.95
CA ASP A 78 -13.89 -0.95 -4.75
C ASP A 78 -15.24 -1.57 -5.12
N PRO A 79 -15.55 -2.79 -4.64
CA PRO A 79 -16.90 -3.32 -4.67
C PRO A 79 -17.82 -2.64 -3.64
N ASP A 80 -17.25 -1.99 -2.61
CA ASP A 80 -17.99 -1.38 -1.50
C ASP A 80 -17.63 0.12 -1.34
N ASN A 81 -17.91 0.92 -2.37
CA ASN A 81 -17.82 2.39 -2.25
C ASN A 81 -19.20 2.98 -1.99
N SER A 82 -19.65 2.90 -0.74
CA SER A 82 -20.61 3.85 -0.18
C SER A 82 -19.89 4.64 0.91
N LEU A 83 -19.49 5.87 0.57
CA LEU A 83 -19.10 6.95 1.50
C LEU A 83 -17.69 6.91 2.10
N ALA A 84 -16.66 7.10 1.27
CA ALA A 84 -15.39 7.67 1.76
C ALA A 84 -14.82 8.69 0.77
N THR A 85 -15.55 9.79 0.59
CA THR A 85 -14.99 11.03 0.04
C THR A 85 -13.90 11.50 1.01
N THR A 86 -12.75 11.85 0.45
CA THR A 86 -11.63 12.54 1.11
C THR A 86 -12.14 13.68 1.99
N GLY A 87 -12.27 13.39 3.28
CA GLY A 87 -12.54 14.36 4.33
C GLY A 87 -11.36 14.32 5.29
N THR A 88 -10.46 15.28 5.15
CA THR A 88 -9.69 15.75 6.29
C THR A 88 -10.70 16.23 7.33
N ASP A 89 -10.96 15.42 8.35
CA ASP A 89 -11.46 15.94 9.61
C ASP A 89 -10.87 15.17 10.79
N LEU A 90 -10.46 15.98 11.75
CA LEU A 90 -9.69 15.70 12.94
C LEU A 90 -10.68 15.27 14.03
N ASN A 91 -10.77 13.98 14.37
CA ASN A 91 -11.14 13.47 15.71
C ASN A 91 -11.49 11.98 15.64
N SER A 92 -10.72 11.12 16.30
CA SER A 92 -11.29 10.31 17.38
C SER A 92 -10.18 9.63 18.17
N SER A 93 -9.91 10.25 19.32
CA SER A 93 -9.39 9.66 20.53
C SER A 93 -9.68 8.18 20.70
N ILE A 94 -8.62 7.41 20.97
CA ILE A 94 -8.48 6.56 22.14
C ILE A 94 -9.80 5.95 22.72
N VAL A 95 -9.89 4.61 22.66
CA VAL A 95 -10.62 3.71 23.59
C VAL A 95 -12.17 3.90 23.62
N ARG A 96 -13.02 2.89 23.40
CA ARG A 96 -13.29 1.78 24.32
C ARG A 96 -14.26 0.79 23.68
N ARG A 97 -13.92 -0.51 23.83
CA ARG A 97 -14.90 -1.57 24.04
C ARG A 97 -15.87 -1.11 25.14
N THR A 98 -17.13 -0.88 24.80
CA THR A 98 -18.21 -1.01 25.77
C THR A 98 -19.29 -1.86 25.13
N ILE A 99 -19.53 -3.01 25.72
CA ILE A 99 -20.61 -3.93 25.40
C ILE A 99 -21.65 -3.62 26.45
N GLU A 100 -22.78 -3.02 26.06
CA GLU A 100 -23.90 -2.84 26.97
C GLU A 100 -25.13 -3.49 26.35
N ALA A 101 -25.51 -4.63 26.93
CA ALA A 101 -26.78 -5.31 26.69
C ALA A 101 -27.82 -4.73 27.67
N PRO A 102 -29.01 -4.31 27.21
CA PRO A 102 -30.07 -3.93 28.13
C PRO A 102 -30.77 -5.18 28.68
N ILE A 103 -30.72 -5.28 30.01
CA ILE A 103 -31.62 -6.04 30.86
C ILE A 103 -33.08 -5.57 30.67
N ASN A 104 -34.00 -6.52 30.49
CA ASN A 104 -35.35 -6.43 31.03
C ASN A 104 -35.92 -7.83 31.26
#